data_AF-A0A482J3R7-F1
#
_entry.id   AF-A0A482J3R7-F1
#
_cell.length_a   1.000
_cell.length_b   1.000
_cell.length_c   1.000
_cell.angle_alpha   90.00
_cell.angle_beta   90.00
_cell.angle_gamma   90.00
#
_symmetry.space_group_name_H-M   'P 1'
#
loop_
_entity.id
_entity.type
_entity.pdbx_description
1 polymer ?
#
loop_
_entity_poly.entity_id
_entity_poly.type
_entity_poly.pdbx_seq_one_letter_code
_entity_poly.pdbx_strand_id
1 'polypeptide(L)'
;MHRTQRPRRQRPGIGLAPQRGATMIEVLVSVVILLIALLGTAGLIARSGQSEMESYQRAQALTLLKDMVARINANRQAAPCYASGSTMTVMGNATVAPPVCTGVSNAQLGTATADLAAWNTALQGSAESSSSGTAVGAMIGALGCIESIDATNQIYRVTVAWQGLAQTVTSSLPCGAGSFGNDANRRAISVTVRIGVLS
;
A
#
# COMPACT_ATOMS: atom_id res chain seq x y z
N MET A 1 -94.13 2.32 20.25
CA MET A 1 -92.69 2.08 20.56
C MET A 1 -92.20 1.11 19.49
N HIS A 2 -91.20 1.33 18.65
CA HIS A 2 -89.92 2.02 18.75
C HIS A 2 -89.50 2.52 17.35
N ARG A 3 -89.14 3.79 17.22
CA ARG A 3 -88.50 4.32 16.00
C ARG A 3 -86.99 4.21 16.20
N THR A 4 -86.39 3.18 15.60
CA THR A 4 -84.94 2.93 15.66
C THR A 4 -84.19 3.94 14.79
N GLN A 5 -83.54 4.91 15.43
CA GLN A 5 -82.63 5.85 14.77
C GLN A 5 -81.27 5.16 14.58
N ARG A 6 -80.81 5.02 13.32
CA ARG A 6 -79.45 4.60 12.99
C ARG A 6 -78.47 5.79 13.12
N PRO A 7 -77.27 5.60 13.66
CA PRO A 7 -76.27 6.66 13.73
C PRO A 7 -75.67 6.95 12.34
N ARG A 8 -75.59 8.23 11.97
CA ARG A 8 -74.89 8.71 10.77
C ARG A 8 -73.37 8.53 10.96
N ARG A 9 -72.74 7.66 10.15
CA ARG A 9 -71.28 7.62 10.00
C ARG A 9 -70.81 8.91 9.32
N GLN A 10 -70.07 9.75 10.05
CA GLN A 10 -69.31 10.85 9.47
C GLN A 10 -68.10 10.28 8.72
N ARG A 11 -67.97 10.62 7.43
CA ARG A 11 -66.77 10.34 6.64
C ARG A 11 -65.72 11.41 6.97
N PRO A 12 -64.46 11.07 7.24
CA PRO A 12 -63.40 12.06 7.35
C PRO A 12 -63.21 12.69 5.97
N GLY A 13 -63.42 14.00 5.86
CA GLY A 13 -63.05 14.77 4.68
C GLY A 13 -61.54 14.72 4.51
N ILE A 14 -61.07 14.31 3.33
CA ILE A 14 -59.67 14.45 2.95
C ILE A 14 -59.42 15.95 2.82
N GLY A 15 -58.92 16.57 3.88
CA GLY A 15 -58.43 17.94 3.84
C GLY A 15 -57.24 17.99 2.89
N LEU A 16 -57.41 18.62 1.73
CA LEU A 16 -56.29 19.03 0.90
C LEU A 16 -55.46 20.00 1.74
N ALA A 17 -54.26 19.56 2.12
CA ALA A 17 -53.32 20.40 2.85
C ALA A 17 -53.04 21.66 2.03
N PRO A 18 -53.08 22.86 2.62
CA PRO A 18 -52.80 24.10 1.90
C PRO A 18 -51.38 24.05 1.35
N GLN A 19 -51.25 24.26 0.04
CA GLN A 19 -49.97 24.33 -0.66
C GLN A 19 -49.24 25.60 -0.18
N ARG A 20 -48.30 25.45 0.74
CA ARG A 20 -47.41 26.54 1.17
C ARG A 20 -46.34 26.70 0.10
N GLY A 21 -46.37 27.81 -0.64
CA GLY A 21 -45.31 28.15 -1.58
C GLY A 21 -43.99 28.35 -0.83
N ALA A 22 -42.90 27.80 -1.37
CA ALA A 22 -41.56 28.03 -0.84
C ALA A 22 -41.21 29.52 -0.97
N THR A 23 -40.65 30.09 0.09
CA THR A 23 -40.15 31.48 0.04
C THR A 23 -38.82 31.51 -0.72
N MET A 24 -38.50 32.58 -1.45
CA MET A 24 -37.21 32.70 -2.18
C MET A 24 -35.99 32.54 -1.25
N ILE A 25 -36.13 32.91 0.02
CA ILE A 25 -35.08 32.77 1.03
C ILE A 25 -34.86 31.30 1.44
N GLU A 26 -35.92 30.49 1.49
CA GLU A 26 -35.84 29.06 1.83
C GLU A 26 -35.10 28.24 0.77
N VAL A 27 -35.32 28.59 -0.52
CA VAL A 27 -34.58 27.99 -1.64
C VAL A 27 -33.11 28.38 -1.58
N LEU A 28 -32.80 29.65 -1.30
CA LEU A 28 -31.42 30.14 -1.19
C LEU A 28 -30.67 29.44 -0.04
N VAL A 29 -31.32 29.30 1.12
CA VAL A 29 -30.75 28.55 2.26
C VAL A 29 -30.53 27.07 1.90
N SER A 30 -31.48 26.44 1.21
CA SER A 30 -31.34 25.04 0.75
C SER A 30 -30.15 24.86 -0.19
N VAL A 31 -29.98 25.78 -1.16
CA VAL A 31 -28.83 25.76 -2.08
C VAL A 31 -27.52 25.95 -1.31
N VAL A 32 -27.45 26.86 -0.35
CA VAL A 32 -26.24 27.06 0.48
C VAL A 32 -25.88 25.79 1.26
N ILE A 33 -26.87 25.14 1.89
CA ILE A 33 -26.66 23.87 2.61
C ILE A 33 -26.14 22.79 1.66
N LEU A 34 -26.75 22.66 0.47
CA LEU A 34 -26.32 21.70 -0.54
C LEU A 34 -24.88 21.95 -1.02
N LEU A 35 -24.50 23.21 -1.24
CA LEU A 35 -23.14 23.55 -1.65
C LEU A 35 -22.10 23.16 -0.57
N ILE A 36 -22.39 23.43 0.70
CA ILE A 36 -21.51 23.03 1.82
C ILE A 36 -21.42 21.50 1.90
N ALA A 37 -22.54 20.79 1.76
CA ALA A 37 -22.57 19.33 1.77
C ALA A 37 -21.74 18.73 0.63
N LEU A 38 -21.88 19.25 -0.60
CA LEU A 38 -21.13 18.76 -1.77
C LEU A 38 -19.63 19.05 -1.68
N LEU A 39 -19.23 20.21 -1.16
CA LEU A 39 -17.82 20.51 -0.92
C LEU A 39 -17.22 19.59 0.16
N GLY A 40 -17.99 19.32 1.21
CA GLY A 40 -17.61 18.36 2.25
C GLY A 40 -17.42 16.95 1.70
N THR A 41 -18.36 16.44 0.90
CA THR A 41 -18.25 15.10 0.30
C THR A 41 -17.12 15.01 -0.72
N ALA A 42 -16.89 16.04 -1.53
CA ALA A 42 -15.77 16.08 -2.47
C ALA A 42 -14.41 15.93 -1.75
N GLY A 43 -14.22 16.62 -0.63
CA GLY A 43 -13.03 16.47 0.21
C GLY A 43 -12.85 15.07 0.77
N LEU A 44 -13.94 14.43 1.21
CA LEU A 44 -13.93 13.05 1.69
C LEU A 44 -13.59 12.04 0.58
N ILE A 45 -14.16 12.20 -0.62
CA ILE A 45 -13.85 11.34 -1.78
C ILE A 45 -12.36 11.44 -2.13
N ALA A 46 -11.80 12.66 -2.16
CA ALA A 46 -10.38 12.87 -2.44
C ALA A 46 -9.48 12.19 -1.39
N ARG A 47 -9.85 12.28 -0.11
CA ARG A 47 -9.10 11.61 0.97
C ARG A 47 -9.23 10.09 0.93
N SER A 48 -10.41 9.58 0.58
CA SER A 48 -10.66 8.14 0.37
C SER A 48 -9.76 7.60 -0.72
N GLY A 49 -9.72 8.25 -1.89
CA GLY A 49 -8.89 7.83 -3.01
C GLY A 49 -7.39 7.79 -2.65
N GLN A 50 -6.89 8.78 -1.91
CA GLN A 50 -5.50 8.75 -1.41
C GLN A 50 -5.26 7.58 -0.45
N SER A 51 -6.18 7.34 0.49
CA SER A 51 -6.08 6.23 1.43
C SER A 51 -6.13 4.87 0.75
N GLU A 52 -6.94 4.73 -0.30
CA GLU A 52 -7.02 3.54 -1.13
C GLU A 52 -5.67 3.30 -1.82
N MET A 53 -5.10 4.30 -2.49
CA MET A 53 -3.81 4.17 -3.16
C MET A 53 -2.68 3.81 -2.18
N GLU A 54 -2.61 4.42 -0.99
CA GLU A 54 -1.62 4.05 0.02
C GLU A 54 -1.81 2.59 0.50
N SER A 55 -3.07 2.14 0.62
CA SER A 55 -3.39 0.76 1.00
C SER A 55 -2.97 -0.24 -0.09
N TYR A 56 -3.23 0.08 -1.36
CA TYR A 56 -2.79 -0.74 -2.50
C TYR A 56 -1.27 -0.88 -2.54
N GLN A 57 -0.54 0.23 -2.41
CA GLN A 57 0.92 0.20 -2.39
C GLN A 57 1.45 -0.65 -1.23
N ARG A 58 0.87 -0.51 -0.02
CA ARG A 58 1.25 -1.33 1.13
C ARG A 58 0.98 -2.82 0.91
N ALA A 59 -0.14 -3.17 0.27
CA ALA A 59 -0.46 -4.56 -0.05
C ALA A 59 0.55 -5.15 -1.04
N GLN A 60 0.91 -4.41 -2.10
CA GLN A 60 1.95 -4.82 -3.05
C GLN A 60 3.31 -4.98 -2.36
N ALA A 61 3.70 -4.02 -1.50
CA ALA A 61 4.92 -4.09 -0.71
C ALA A 61 4.99 -5.38 0.11
N LEU A 62 3.89 -5.71 0.81
CA LEU A 62 3.81 -6.89 1.67
C LEU A 62 3.90 -8.19 0.88
N THR A 63 3.26 -8.26 -0.29
CA THR A 63 3.35 -9.43 -1.17
C THR A 63 4.79 -9.64 -1.65
N LEU A 64 5.45 -8.59 -2.12
CA LEU A 64 6.85 -8.66 -2.54
C LEU A 64 7.78 -9.02 -1.39
N LEU A 65 7.61 -8.38 -0.22
CA LEU A 65 8.41 -8.69 0.98
C LEU A 65 8.29 -10.17 1.38
N LYS A 66 7.08 -10.74 1.32
CA LYS A 66 6.84 -12.15 1.62
C LYS A 66 7.50 -13.07 0.60
N ASP A 67 7.42 -12.74 -0.70
CA ASP A 67 8.12 -13.50 -1.74
C ASP A 67 9.64 -13.47 -1.52
N MET A 68 10.20 -12.30 -1.21
CA MET A 68 11.63 -12.15 -0.91
C MET A 68 12.06 -13.06 0.25
N VAL A 69 11.33 -12.98 1.37
CA VAL A 69 11.59 -13.80 2.55
C VAL A 69 11.43 -15.30 2.24
N ALA A 70 10.42 -15.70 1.48
CA ALA A 70 10.16 -17.10 1.16
C ALA A 70 11.29 -17.71 0.34
N ARG A 71 11.78 -17.01 -0.69
CA ARG A 71 12.86 -17.51 -1.55
C ARG A 71 14.22 -17.51 -0.87
N ILE A 72 14.52 -16.52 -0.02
CA ILE A 72 15.73 -16.56 0.83
C ILE A 72 15.69 -17.80 1.74
N ASN A 73 14.54 -18.11 2.35
CA ASN A 73 14.39 -19.32 3.16
C ASN A 73 14.53 -20.61 2.33
N ALA A 74 13.99 -20.63 1.10
CA ALA A 74 14.14 -21.77 0.18
C ALA A 74 15.61 -21.99 -0.23
N ASN A 75 16.37 -20.91 -0.40
CA ASN A 75 17.79 -20.92 -0.76
C ASN A 75 18.70 -20.61 0.44
N ARG A 76 18.36 -21.13 1.63
CA ARG A 76 19.01 -20.81 2.92
C ARG A 76 20.53 -20.91 2.95
N GLN A 77 21.12 -21.90 2.27
CA GLN A 77 22.58 -22.07 2.24
C GLN A 77 23.26 -20.92 1.50
N ALA A 78 22.55 -20.27 0.58
CA ALA A 78 22.99 -19.09 -0.14
C ALA A 78 22.54 -17.78 0.53
N ALA A 79 22.06 -17.79 1.78
CA ALA A 79 21.73 -16.56 2.51
C ALA A 79 22.84 -15.49 2.46
N PRO A 80 24.14 -15.83 2.58
CA PRO A 80 25.24 -14.87 2.42
C PRO A 80 25.35 -14.25 1.02
N CYS A 81 24.76 -14.88 0.00
CA CYS A 81 24.72 -14.37 -1.38
C CYS A 81 23.60 -13.35 -1.62
N TYR A 82 22.71 -13.14 -0.65
CA TYR A 82 21.70 -12.08 -0.71
C TYR A 82 22.13 -10.81 0.02
N ALA A 83 22.92 -10.94 1.10
CA ALA A 83 23.60 -9.85 1.79
C ALA A 83 24.83 -10.38 2.52
N SER A 84 25.93 -9.62 2.52
CA SER A 84 27.20 -10.03 3.14
C SER A 84 27.84 -8.90 3.92
N GLY A 85 28.33 -9.21 5.12
CA GLY A 85 28.97 -8.25 6.02
C GLY A 85 28.05 -7.06 6.36
N SER A 86 28.63 -5.86 6.41
CA SER A 86 27.90 -4.61 6.63
C SER A 86 27.29 -4.01 5.37
N THR A 87 27.44 -4.66 4.21
CA THR A 87 26.98 -4.12 2.93
C THR A 87 25.53 -4.54 2.69
N MET A 88 24.66 -3.53 2.60
CA MET A 88 23.27 -3.71 2.20
C MET A 88 23.17 -3.96 0.69
N THR A 89 22.45 -5.00 0.30
CA THR A 89 22.05 -5.21 -1.08
C THR A 89 20.80 -4.39 -1.37
N VAL A 90 20.88 -3.44 -2.30
CA VAL A 90 19.77 -2.56 -2.68
C VAL A 90 19.30 -2.89 -4.09
N MET A 91 17.98 -2.96 -4.27
CA MET A 91 17.27 -3.26 -5.53
C MET A 91 16.24 -2.17 -5.83
N GLY A 92 15.85 -2.05 -7.11
CA GLY A 92 14.81 -1.15 -7.60
C GLY A 92 15.33 0.09 -8.32
N ASN A 93 16.66 0.32 -8.35
CA ASN A 93 17.26 1.52 -8.96
C ASN A 93 18.31 1.22 -10.07
N ALA A 94 18.93 0.04 -10.05
CA ALA A 94 20.00 -0.35 -10.96
C ALA A 94 20.10 -1.88 -11.01
N THR A 95 20.89 -2.40 -11.94
CA THR A 95 21.20 -3.83 -11.97
C THR A 95 21.91 -4.26 -10.68
N VAL A 96 21.43 -5.34 -10.08
CA VAL A 96 21.95 -5.86 -8.81
C VAL A 96 22.69 -7.16 -9.06
N ALA A 97 23.95 -7.22 -8.63
CA ALA A 97 24.72 -8.45 -8.56
C ALA A 97 24.69 -8.99 -7.12
N PRO A 98 24.72 -10.33 -6.93
CA PRO A 98 24.87 -10.88 -5.60
C PRO A 98 26.22 -10.46 -4.99
N PRO A 99 26.29 -10.17 -3.68
CA PRO A 99 27.56 -10.06 -2.98
C PRO A 99 28.41 -11.32 -3.12
N VAL A 100 29.73 -11.15 -2.97
CA VAL A 100 30.66 -12.28 -2.94
C VAL A 100 30.33 -13.16 -1.74
N CYS A 101 29.98 -14.41 -2.01
CA CYS A 101 29.69 -15.44 -1.04
C CYS A 101 30.48 -16.71 -1.38
N THR A 102 30.85 -17.47 -0.35
CA THR A 102 31.61 -18.74 -0.48
C THR A 102 30.86 -19.87 0.20
N GLY A 103 31.24 -21.12 -0.08
CA GLY A 103 30.60 -22.30 0.53
C GLY A 103 29.23 -22.66 -0.06
N VAL A 104 28.90 -22.15 -1.25
CA VAL A 104 27.64 -22.42 -1.97
C VAL A 104 27.91 -23.12 -3.29
N SER A 105 26.96 -23.93 -3.75
CA SER A 105 27.00 -24.52 -5.09
C SER A 105 26.67 -23.50 -6.19
N ASN A 106 27.10 -23.77 -7.43
CA ASN A 106 26.79 -22.93 -8.59
C ASN A 106 25.27 -22.79 -8.81
N ALA A 107 24.49 -23.83 -8.51
CA ALA A 107 23.03 -23.78 -8.60
C ALA A 107 22.44 -22.78 -7.60
N GLN A 108 22.89 -22.81 -6.35
CA GLN A 108 22.45 -21.91 -5.28
C GLN A 108 22.81 -20.45 -5.56
N LEU A 109 24.03 -20.21 -6.08
CA LEU A 109 24.46 -18.88 -6.53
C LEU A 109 23.63 -18.39 -7.73
N GLY A 110 23.33 -19.28 -8.68
CA GLY A 110 22.46 -18.99 -9.82
C GLY A 110 21.05 -18.61 -9.39
N THR A 111 20.48 -19.31 -8.42
CA THR A 111 19.17 -18.98 -7.82
C THR A 111 19.20 -17.61 -7.14
N ALA A 112 20.20 -17.31 -6.31
CA ALA A 112 20.32 -16.01 -5.66
C ALA A 112 20.43 -14.85 -6.68
N THR A 113 21.21 -15.07 -7.75
CA THR A 113 21.35 -14.10 -8.86
C THR A 113 20.00 -13.86 -9.55
N ALA A 114 19.28 -14.93 -9.88
CA ALA A 114 17.98 -14.85 -10.53
C ALA A 114 16.93 -14.16 -9.64
N ASP A 115 16.93 -14.43 -8.34
CA ASP A 115 16.03 -13.81 -7.37
C ASP A 115 16.28 -12.31 -7.25
N LEU A 116 17.53 -11.88 -7.08
CA LEU A 116 17.88 -10.45 -7.02
C LEU A 116 17.48 -9.72 -8.31
N ALA A 117 17.68 -10.35 -9.47
CA ALA A 117 17.24 -9.80 -10.75
C ALA A 117 15.71 -9.69 -10.82
N ALA A 118 14.98 -10.73 -10.42
CA ALA A 118 13.52 -10.76 -10.45
C ALA A 118 12.90 -9.73 -9.48
N TRP A 119 13.46 -9.57 -8.28
CA TRP A 119 12.98 -8.54 -7.36
C TRP A 119 13.33 -7.14 -7.85
N ASN A 120 14.50 -6.95 -8.45
CA ASN A 120 14.87 -5.68 -9.03
C ASN A 120 13.88 -5.25 -10.13
N THR A 121 13.52 -6.15 -11.04
CA THR A 121 12.54 -5.85 -12.10
C THR A 121 11.13 -5.66 -11.53
N ALA A 122 10.74 -6.45 -10.53
CA ALA A 122 9.46 -6.30 -9.84
C ALA A 122 9.34 -4.93 -9.14
N LEU A 123 10.40 -4.46 -8.47
CA LEU A 123 10.44 -3.13 -7.82
C LEU A 123 10.41 -1.98 -8.83
N GLN A 124 10.97 -2.20 -10.03
CA GLN A 124 10.88 -1.24 -11.13
C GLN A 124 9.50 -1.23 -11.80
N GLY A 125 8.58 -2.11 -11.39
CA GLY A 125 7.21 -2.16 -11.89
C GLY A 125 7.04 -2.85 -13.24
N SER A 126 8.01 -3.68 -13.65
CA SER A 126 7.99 -4.32 -14.97
C SER A 126 6.83 -5.32 -15.18
N ALA A 127 6.08 -5.62 -14.12
CA ALA A 127 4.91 -6.51 -14.18
C ALA A 127 3.76 -5.90 -14.98
N GLU A 128 3.61 -4.57 -14.97
CA GLU A 128 2.57 -3.85 -15.70
C GLU A 128 3.16 -2.60 -16.34
N SER A 129 2.86 -2.38 -17.62
CA SER A 129 3.27 -1.18 -18.34
C SER A 129 2.05 -0.41 -18.84
N SER A 130 2.13 0.92 -18.78
CA SER A 130 1.14 1.78 -19.44
C SER A 130 1.20 1.60 -20.96
N SER A 131 0.19 2.10 -21.66
CA SER A 131 0.21 2.20 -23.13
C SER A 131 1.39 3.01 -23.68
N SER A 132 2.00 3.88 -22.84
CA SER A 132 3.22 4.64 -23.15
C SER A 132 4.52 3.90 -22.79
N GLY A 133 4.45 2.63 -22.39
CA GLY A 133 5.61 1.80 -22.01
C GLY A 133 6.21 2.14 -20.64
N THR A 134 5.53 2.96 -19.82
CA THR A 134 5.99 3.31 -18.47
C THR A 134 5.61 2.19 -17.51
N ALA A 135 6.58 1.68 -16.77
CA ALA A 135 6.34 0.67 -15.75
C ALA A 135 5.47 1.26 -14.62
N VAL A 136 4.34 0.61 -14.35
CA VAL A 136 3.34 1.01 -13.35
C VAL A 136 2.95 -0.14 -12.41
N GLY A 137 3.56 -1.32 -12.59
CA GLY A 137 3.27 -2.53 -11.81
C GLY A 137 3.85 -2.58 -10.41
N ALA A 138 4.37 -1.47 -9.89
CA ALA A 138 4.98 -1.39 -8.56
C ALA A 138 4.59 -0.11 -7.82
N MET A 139 4.95 -0.08 -6.54
CA MET A 139 4.84 1.13 -5.72
C MET A 139 5.72 2.24 -6.27
N ILE A 140 5.35 3.49 -5.97
CA ILE A 140 6.05 4.68 -6.46
C ILE A 140 7.49 4.69 -5.93
N GLY A 141 8.46 4.63 -6.84
CA GLY A 141 9.90 4.67 -6.52
C GLY A 141 10.36 3.52 -5.63
N ALA A 142 9.75 2.34 -5.73
CA ALA A 142 10.02 1.24 -4.80
C ALA A 142 11.52 0.84 -4.77
N LEU A 143 12.03 0.62 -3.56
CA LEU A 143 13.36 0.08 -3.29
C LEU A 143 13.23 -1.13 -2.37
N GLY A 144 14.02 -2.16 -2.64
CA GLY A 144 14.15 -3.34 -1.80
C GLY A 144 15.55 -3.42 -1.23
N CYS A 145 15.68 -3.77 0.04
CA CYS A 145 16.98 -3.92 0.69
C CYS A 145 17.07 -5.22 1.46
N ILE A 146 18.23 -5.87 1.40
CA ILE A 146 18.57 -7.01 2.23
C ILE A 146 19.85 -6.65 2.99
N GLU A 147 19.78 -6.78 4.31
CA GLU A 147 20.88 -6.45 5.23
C GLU A 147 21.20 -7.66 6.09
N SER A 148 22.49 -7.92 6.32
CA SER A 148 22.90 -8.83 7.39
C SER A 148 22.96 -8.05 8.70
N ILE A 149 22.10 -8.40 9.65
CA ILE A 149 22.04 -7.78 10.98
C ILE A 149 23.01 -8.48 11.93
N ASP A 150 23.11 -9.80 11.80
CA ASP A 150 24.04 -10.63 12.54
C ASP A 150 24.48 -11.77 11.63
N ALA A 151 25.67 -11.62 11.04
CA ALA A 151 26.24 -12.61 10.14
C ALA A 151 26.56 -13.93 10.87
N THR A 152 26.86 -13.88 12.17
CA THR A 152 27.19 -15.05 12.98
C THR A 152 25.94 -15.87 13.26
N ASN A 153 24.81 -15.22 13.55
CA ASN A 153 23.53 -15.89 13.80
C ASN A 153 22.67 -16.04 12.53
N GLN A 154 23.18 -15.68 11.36
CA GLN A 154 22.48 -15.64 10.07
C GLN A 154 21.13 -14.89 10.16
N ILE A 155 21.15 -13.73 10.81
CA ILE A 155 19.98 -12.86 10.94
C ILE A 155 20.04 -11.81 9.85
N TYR A 156 19.01 -11.79 9.01
CA TYR A 156 18.88 -10.85 7.91
C TYR A 156 17.63 -9.99 8.10
N ARG A 157 17.71 -8.73 7.68
CA ARG A 157 16.54 -7.85 7.57
C ARG A 157 16.25 -7.60 6.11
N VAL A 158 15.04 -7.95 5.70
CA VAL A 158 14.51 -7.62 4.38
C VAL A 158 13.59 -6.43 4.55
N THR A 159 13.79 -5.39 3.74
CA THR A 159 13.00 -4.17 3.78
C THR A 159 12.50 -3.82 2.39
N VAL A 160 11.24 -3.39 2.27
CA VAL A 160 10.71 -2.75 1.07
C VAL A 160 10.30 -1.33 1.44
N ALA A 161 10.83 -0.35 0.71
CA ALA A 161 10.58 1.07 0.88
C ALA A 161 9.97 1.68 -0.39
N TRP A 162 9.09 2.66 -0.24
CA TRP A 162 8.45 3.35 -1.38
C TRP A 162 7.99 4.75 -0.98
N GLN A 163 7.61 5.56 -1.97
CA GLN A 163 7.09 6.90 -1.75
C GLN A 163 5.62 6.86 -1.36
N GLY A 164 5.29 7.36 -0.18
CA GLY A 164 3.92 7.61 0.28
C GLY A 164 3.32 8.86 -0.36
N LEU A 165 2.00 8.99 -0.25
CA LEU A 165 1.24 10.13 -0.81
C LEU A 165 1.08 11.27 0.19
N ALA A 166 1.36 11.02 1.47
CA ALA A 166 1.35 12.01 2.53
C ALA A 166 2.59 11.88 3.44
N GLN A 167 3.05 13.01 3.98
CA GLN A 167 4.13 13.04 4.96
C GLN A 167 3.73 12.37 6.27
N THR A 168 4.67 11.65 6.87
CA THR A 168 4.56 11.07 8.21
C THR A 168 5.89 11.15 8.93
N VAL A 169 6.03 10.44 10.06
CA VAL A 169 7.31 10.29 10.74
C VAL A 169 8.33 9.59 9.84
N THR A 170 9.54 10.14 9.81
CA THR A 170 10.71 9.57 9.13
C THR A 170 10.94 8.14 9.61
N SER A 171 11.10 7.20 8.67
CA SER A 171 11.41 5.80 9.00
C SER A 171 12.81 5.67 9.61
N SER A 172 12.95 4.88 10.68
CA SER A 172 14.25 4.53 11.24
C SER A 172 14.96 3.42 10.44
N LEU A 173 14.28 2.81 9.47
CA LEU A 173 14.88 1.79 8.61
C LEU A 173 15.84 2.46 7.60
N PRO A 174 17.02 1.90 7.34
CA PRO A 174 18.01 2.53 6.48
C PRO A 174 17.68 2.41 4.98
N CYS A 175 16.87 1.42 4.59
CA CYS A 175 16.52 1.20 3.19
C CYS A 175 15.85 2.42 2.54
N GLY A 176 16.40 2.90 1.43
CA GLY A 176 15.88 4.04 0.66
C GLY A 176 16.00 5.39 1.36
N ALA A 177 16.86 5.52 2.38
CA ALA A 177 17.09 6.79 3.06
C ALA A 177 17.57 7.86 2.07
N GLY A 178 16.89 9.00 2.05
CA GLY A 178 17.22 10.10 1.12
C GLY A 178 16.83 9.86 -0.34
N SER A 179 16.18 8.74 -0.67
CA SER A 179 15.77 8.44 -2.06
C SER A 179 14.42 9.04 -2.45
N PHE A 180 13.68 9.64 -1.51
CA PHE A 180 12.28 10.09 -1.69
C PHE A 180 12.08 11.60 -1.50
N GLY A 181 13.14 12.39 -1.73
CA GLY A 181 13.16 13.82 -1.43
C GLY A 181 13.08 14.05 0.08
N ASN A 182 11.93 14.51 0.58
CA ASN A 182 11.68 14.56 2.02
C ASN A 182 11.44 13.14 2.56
N ASP A 183 12.29 12.68 3.46
CA ASP A 183 12.22 11.33 4.03
C ASP A 183 10.93 11.08 4.84
N ALA A 184 10.21 12.12 5.25
CA ALA A 184 8.86 12.02 5.80
C ALA A 184 7.85 11.37 4.84
N ASN A 185 8.12 11.39 3.52
CA ASN A 185 7.32 10.71 2.52
C ASN A 185 7.66 9.21 2.40
N ARG A 186 8.76 8.75 2.99
CA ARG A 186 9.21 7.36 2.84
C ARG A 186 8.33 6.43 3.67
N ARG A 187 7.71 5.47 3.00
CA ARG A 187 7.11 4.28 3.61
C ARG A 187 8.15 3.18 3.61
N ALA A 188 8.18 2.38 4.67
CA ALA A 188 9.00 1.18 4.71
C ALA A 188 8.33 0.10 5.56
N ILE A 189 8.44 -1.15 5.11
CA ILE A 189 8.09 -2.34 5.89
C ILE A 189 9.30 -3.25 5.91
N SER A 190 9.54 -3.92 7.04
CA SER A 190 10.64 -4.87 7.15
C SER A 190 10.23 -6.13 7.89
N VAL A 191 10.92 -7.22 7.58
CA VAL A 191 10.87 -8.48 8.32
C VAL A 191 12.30 -8.89 8.62
N THR A 192 12.55 -9.26 9.86
CA THR A 192 13.80 -9.89 10.28
C THR A 192 13.62 -11.41 10.26
N VAL A 193 14.52 -12.10 9.56
CA VAL A 193 14.52 -13.55 9.43
C VAL A 193 15.83 -14.10 9.97
N ARG A 194 15.75 -15.23 10.66
CA ARG A 194 16.90 -16.02 11.06
C ARG A 194 16.96 -17.26 10.20
N ILE A 195 18.05 -17.45 9.49
CA ILE A 195 18.25 -18.63 8.65
C ILE A 195 18.89 -19.73 9.49
N GLY A 196 18.27 -20.92 9.48
CA GLY A 196 18.77 -22.08 10.21
C GLY A 196 19.89 -22.78 9.44
N VAL A 197 20.99 -23.09 10.13
CA VAL A 197 22.04 -23.97 9.61
C VAL A 197 21.55 -25.43 9.62
N LEU A 198 21.72 -26.13 8.49
CA LEU A 198 21.55 -27.57 8.44
C LEU A 198 22.91 -28.19 8.86
N SER A 199 22.97 -28.73 10.06
CA SER A 199 24.05 -29.63 10.50
C SER A 199 23.77 -31.05 10.04
#